data_AF-K3WSK9-F1
#
_entry.id   AF-K3WSK9-F1
#
_cell.length_a   1.000
_cell.length_b   1.000
_cell.length_c   1.000
_cell.angle_alpha   90.00
_cell.angle_beta   90.00
_cell.angle_gamma   90.00
#
_symmetry.space_group_name_H-M   'P 1'
#
loop_
_entity.id
_entity.type
_entity.pdbx_description
1 polymer ?
#
loop_
_entity_poly.entity_id
_entity_poly.type
_entity_poly.pdbx_seq_one_letter_code
_entity_poly.pdbx_strand_id
1 'polypeptide(L)'
;MERRRRRARVYLQMAICYKTWFGFLFYPVSFLLLLEKLSRFSYTSSLSRLLHVSSFLFLLAADGARYYLGTHGNVHRQVFHLTAFLFLSLCPLLPCVVYCNFVAEHRIAFDTIVGTIFVALLVWEVVLAMVVLHGLLRQETSRFVRLREATRERRKQDAFAAVQDGNFGHAFTPSAATS
;
A
#
# COMPACT_ATOMS: atom_id res chain seq x y z
N MET A 1 -1.51 14.83 -18.02
CA MET A 1 -1.81 13.74 -17.06
C MET A 1 -0.72 13.53 -16.00
N GLU A 2 0.58 13.54 -16.35
CA GLU A 2 1.68 13.27 -15.40
C GLU A 2 1.80 14.28 -14.25
N ARG A 3 1.55 15.57 -14.48
CA ARG A 3 1.58 16.60 -13.42
C ARG A 3 0.59 16.31 -12.28
N ARG A 4 -0.63 15.84 -12.60
CA ARG A 4 -1.64 15.47 -11.58
C ARG A 4 -1.19 14.26 -10.75
N ARG A 5 -0.55 13.27 -11.38
CA ARG A 5 -0.01 12.08 -10.68
C ARG A 5 1.16 12.42 -9.77
N ARG A 6 2.06 13.32 -10.19
CA ARG A 6 3.15 13.81 -9.33
C ARG A 6 2.59 14.53 -8.10
N ARG A 7 1.58 15.40 -8.28
CA ARG A 7 0.92 16.10 -7.17
C ARG A 7 0.27 15.13 -6.18
N ALA A 8 -0.51 14.15 -6.66
CA ALA A 8 -1.15 13.16 -5.78
C ALA A 8 -0.16 12.40 -4.89
N ARG A 9 1.03 12.08 -5.42
CA ARG A 9 2.10 11.42 -4.66
C ARG A 9 2.73 12.32 -3.60
N VAL A 10 2.96 13.59 -3.92
CA VAL A 10 3.45 14.57 -2.95
C VAL A 10 2.41 14.81 -1.86
N TYR A 11 1.13 14.92 -2.22
CA TYR A 11 0.04 15.03 -1.25
C TYR A 11 -0.06 13.81 -0.35
N LEU A 12 0.11 12.59 -0.89
CA LEU A 12 0.16 11.37 -0.09
C LEU A 12 1.33 11.39 0.90
N GLN A 13 2.53 11.78 0.46
CA GLN A 13 3.69 11.91 1.36
C GLN A 13 3.49 12.99 2.43
N MET A 14 2.89 14.14 2.07
CA MET A 14 2.55 15.16 3.05
C MET A 14 1.53 14.65 4.08
N ALA A 15 0.52 13.90 3.64
CA ALA A 15 -0.49 13.32 4.53
C ALA A 15 0.14 12.30 5.50
N ILE A 16 0.99 11.39 4.99
CA ILE A 16 1.76 10.44 5.82
C ILE A 16 2.61 11.21 6.84
N CYS A 17 3.37 12.21 6.40
CA CYS A 17 4.24 13.00 7.27
C CYS A 17 3.45 13.71 8.38
N TYR A 18 2.35 14.38 8.03
CA TYR A 18 1.52 15.09 9.00
C TYR A 18 0.92 14.13 10.03
N LYS A 19 0.41 12.97 9.57
CA LYS A 19 -0.14 11.94 10.45
C LYS A 19 0.93 11.32 11.36
N THR A 20 2.15 11.08 10.86
CA THR A 20 3.26 10.59 11.67
C THR A 20 3.70 11.60 12.71
N TRP A 21 3.76 12.89 12.37
CA TRP A 21 4.07 13.96 13.31
C TRP A 21 3.01 14.08 14.40
N PHE A 22 1.74 14.01 14.00
CA PHE A 22 0.62 13.93 14.93
C PHE A 22 0.80 12.71 15.86
N GLY A 23 0.98 11.51 15.29
CA GLY A 23 1.22 10.29 16.07
C GLY A 23 2.40 10.43 17.05
N PHE A 24 3.54 10.98 16.63
CA PHE A 24 4.70 11.17 17.49
C PHE A 24 4.41 12.04 18.71
N LEU A 25 3.55 13.04 18.57
CA LEU A 25 3.15 13.91 19.68
C LEU A 25 2.10 13.25 20.59
N PHE A 26 1.17 12.48 20.01
CA PHE A 26 0.03 11.92 20.73
C PHE A 26 0.26 10.52 21.31
N TYR A 27 1.12 9.68 20.72
CA TYR A 27 1.42 8.34 21.25
C TYR A 27 2.06 8.34 22.64
N PRO A 28 3.04 9.22 22.96
CA PRO A 28 3.61 9.27 24.31
C PRO A 28 2.58 9.67 25.36
N VAL A 29 1.72 10.64 25.04
CA VAL A 29 0.61 11.07 25.92
C VAL A 29 -0.39 9.93 26.11
N SER A 30 -0.78 9.25 25.03
CA SER A 30 -1.68 8.09 25.07
C SER A 30 -1.09 6.94 25.88
N PHE A 31 0.22 6.71 25.77
CA PHE A 31 0.94 5.70 26.54
C PHE A 31 0.98 6.03 28.04
N LEU A 32 1.26 7.29 28.40
CA LEU A 32 1.21 7.76 29.80
C LEU A 32 -0.20 7.61 30.38
N LEU A 33 -1.24 8.02 29.62
CA LEU A 33 -2.63 7.83 30.02
C LEU A 33 -2.99 6.35 30.18
N LEU A 34 -2.47 5.47 29.31
CA LEU A 34 -2.65 4.03 29.44
C LEU A 34 -2.00 3.50 30.72
N LEU A 35 -0.76 3.89 31.03
CA LEU A 35 -0.07 3.50 32.27
C LEU A 35 -0.82 4.00 33.52
N GLU A 36 -1.29 5.24 33.49
CA GLU A 36 -2.09 5.80 34.59
C GLU A 36 -3.40 5.02 34.76
N LYS A 37 -4.08 4.68 33.65
CA LYS A 37 -5.30 3.85 33.67
C LYS A 37 -5.02 2.45 34.23
N LEU A 38 -3.89 1.83 33.87
CA LEU A 38 -3.51 0.51 34.40
C LEU A 38 -3.16 0.55 35.89
N SER A 39 -2.61 1.67 36.39
CA SER A 39 -2.20 1.81 37.79
C SER A 39 -3.34 2.25 38.71
N ARG A 40 -4.26 3.10 38.23
CA ARG A 40 -5.31 3.71 39.06
C ARG A 40 -6.66 2.99 38.99
N PHE A 41 -6.97 2.33 37.88
CA PHE A 41 -8.27 1.66 37.71
C PHE A 41 -8.13 0.14 37.78
N SER A 42 -8.90 -0.48 38.70
CA SER A 42 -9.12 -1.92 38.65
C SER A 42 -10.00 -2.24 37.44
N TYR A 43 -9.40 -2.81 36.41
CA TYR A 43 -10.15 -3.41 35.31
C TYR A 43 -11.00 -4.55 35.86
N THR A 44 -12.29 -4.56 35.51
CA THR A 44 -13.24 -5.60 35.92
C THR A 44 -12.83 -6.99 35.45
N SER A 45 -12.02 -7.09 34.40
CA SER A 45 -11.52 -8.34 33.85
C SER A 45 -10.10 -8.23 33.29
N SER A 46 -9.25 -9.22 33.61
CA SER A 46 -7.88 -9.33 33.09
C SER A 46 -7.83 -9.38 31.55
N LEU A 47 -8.87 -9.90 30.91
CA LEU A 47 -9.01 -9.93 29.45
C LEU A 47 -9.18 -8.54 28.84
N SER A 48 -10.00 -7.66 29.45
CA SER A 48 -10.18 -6.26 29.00
C SER A 48 -8.86 -5.51 29.04
N ARG A 49 -8.08 -5.70 30.12
CA ARG A 49 -6.74 -5.14 30.27
C ARG A 49 -5.77 -5.63 29.19
N LEU A 50 -5.74 -6.95 28.94
CA LEU A 50 -4.86 -7.53 27.92
C LEU A 50 -5.23 -7.07 26.51
N LEU A 51 -6.53 -6.99 26.20
CA LEU A 51 -7.03 -6.47 24.93
C LEU A 51 -6.65 -5.01 24.70
N HIS A 52 -6.73 -4.16 25.73
CA HIS A 52 -6.36 -2.76 25.62
C HIS A 52 -4.86 -2.59 25.34
N VAL A 53 -4.00 -3.28 26.09
CA VAL A 53 -2.55 -3.22 25.90
C VAL A 53 -2.13 -3.79 24.55
N SER A 54 -2.66 -4.96 24.17
CA SER A 54 -2.36 -5.57 22.88
C SER A 54 -2.83 -4.72 21.71
N SER A 55 -4.04 -4.15 21.77
CA SER A 55 -4.55 -3.24 20.73
C SER A 55 -3.66 -2.01 20.56
N PHE A 56 -3.16 -1.44 21.66
CA PHE A 56 -2.22 -0.32 21.59
C PHE A 56 -0.87 -0.70 20.97
N LEU A 57 -0.33 -1.88 21.30
CA LEU A 57 0.89 -2.39 20.67
C LEU A 57 0.70 -2.67 19.17
N PHE A 58 -0.41 -3.30 18.79
CA PHE A 58 -0.75 -3.52 17.40
C PHE A 58 -0.91 -2.21 16.63
N LEU A 59 -1.52 -1.20 17.26
CA LEU A 59 -1.66 0.14 16.69
C LEU A 59 -0.28 0.74 16.37
N LEU A 60 0.65 0.73 17.32
CA LEU A 60 2.00 1.28 17.15
C LEU A 60 2.79 0.52 16.06
N ALA A 61 2.74 -0.82 16.10
CA ALA A 61 3.42 -1.66 15.13
C ALA A 61 2.86 -1.47 13.71
N ALA A 62 1.53 -1.45 13.57
CA ALA A 62 0.87 -1.22 12.27
C ALA A 62 1.16 0.18 11.74
N ASP A 63 1.22 1.19 12.60
CA ASP A 63 1.52 2.56 12.18
C ASP A 63 2.96 2.69 11.68
N GLY A 64 3.93 2.09 12.38
CA GLY A 64 5.32 2.03 11.95
C GLY A 64 5.49 1.29 10.61
N ALA A 65 4.85 0.13 10.47
CA ALA A 65 4.85 -0.63 9.22
C ALA A 65 4.25 0.18 8.06
N ARG A 66 3.16 0.93 8.32
CA ARG A 66 2.54 1.80 7.31
C ARG A 66 3.39 2.98 6.92
N TYR A 67 4.07 3.61 7.87
CA TYR A 67 5.02 4.67 7.54
C TYR A 67 6.11 4.16 6.60
N TYR A 68 6.67 2.98 6.90
CA TYR A 68 7.66 2.33 6.05
C TYR A 68 7.10 1.99 4.66
N LEU A 69 5.96 1.32 4.59
CA LEU A 69 5.33 0.91 3.32
C LEU A 69 4.88 2.10 2.47
N GLY A 70 4.35 3.16 3.09
CA GLY A 70 3.88 4.36 2.42
C GLY A 70 5.03 5.18 1.82
N THR A 71 6.13 5.33 2.57
CA THR A 71 7.33 6.01 2.07
C THR A 71 8.04 5.17 1.00
N HIS A 72 8.30 3.89 1.27
CA HIS A 72 8.99 2.99 0.35
C HIS A 72 8.18 2.75 -0.94
N GLY A 73 6.87 2.52 -0.83
CA GLY A 73 5.96 2.29 -1.94
C GLY A 73 5.81 3.50 -2.87
N ASN A 74 5.84 4.73 -2.32
CA ASN A 74 5.81 5.93 -3.14
C ASN A 74 7.11 6.15 -3.92
N VAL A 75 8.26 5.90 -3.29
CA VAL A 75 9.60 6.04 -3.92
C VAL A 75 9.80 4.98 -5.01
N HIS A 76 9.52 3.71 -4.72
CA HIS A 76 9.76 2.59 -5.64
C HIS A 76 8.61 2.35 -6.63
N ARG A 77 7.51 3.12 -6.53
CA ARG A 77 6.31 2.98 -7.38
C ARG A 77 5.72 1.57 -7.37
N GLN A 78 5.93 0.83 -6.28
CA GLN A 78 5.51 -0.57 -6.18
C GLN A 78 4.05 -0.64 -5.76
N VAL A 79 3.22 -1.14 -6.67
CA VAL A 79 1.79 -1.40 -6.46
C VAL A 79 1.58 -2.24 -5.20
N PHE A 80 2.38 -3.29 -5.01
CA PHE A 80 2.28 -4.21 -3.88
C PHE A 80 2.44 -3.53 -2.51
N HIS A 81 3.39 -2.60 -2.39
CA HIS A 81 3.63 -1.88 -1.13
C HIS A 81 2.47 -0.93 -0.79
N LEU A 82 1.90 -0.24 -1.78
CA LEU A 82 0.73 0.62 -1.55
C LEU A 82 -0.53 -0.19 -1.19
N THR A 83 -0.71 -1.37 -1.79
CA THR A 83 -1.82 -2.27 -1.44
C THR A 83 -1.66 -2.80 -0.03
N ALA A 84 -0.45 -3.23 0.36
CA ALA A 84 -0.16 -3.66 1.73
C ALA A 84 -0.39 -2.53 2.75
N PHE A 85 0.01 -1.30 2.41
CA PHE A 85 -0.29 -0.11 3.20
C PHE A 85 -1.80 0.10 3.41
N LEU A 86 -2.60 0.01 2.35
CA LEU A 86 -4.08 0.13 2.43
C LEU A 86 -4.69 -1.00 3.26
N PHE A 87 -4.19 -2.22 3.10
CA PHE A 87 -4.62 -3.37 3.88
C PHE A 87 -4.34 -3.18 5.38
N LEU A 88 -3.13 -2.76 5.73
CA LEU A 88 -2.76 -2.39 7.10
C LEU A 88 -3.60 -1.21 7.63
N SER A 89 -4.11 -0.35 6.75
CA SER A 89 -4.97 0.78 7.14
C SER A 89 -6.33 0.30 7.61
N LEU A 90 -6.99 -0.52 6.79
CA LEU A 90 -8.36 -0.96 7.04
C LEU A 90 -8.43 -2.08 8.06
N CYS A 91 -7.50 -3.04 8.00
CA CYS A 91 -7.67 -4.32 8.69
C CYS A 91 -7.17 -4.30 10.15
N PRO A 92 -5.93 -3.91 10.47
CA PRO A 92 -5.50 -3.76 11.86
C PRO A 92 -5.69 -2.35 12.41
N LEU A 93 -5.34 -1.30 11.66
CA LEU A 93 -5.25 0.04 12.25
C LEU A 93 -6.64 0.62 12.58
N LEU A 94 -7.59 0.56 11.64
CA LEU A 94 -8.94 1.11 11.84
C LEU A 94 -9.68 0.47 13.04
N PRO A 95 -9.79 -0.87 13.18
CA PRO A 95 -10.45 -1.44 14.34
C PRO A 95 -9.68 -1.21 15.65
N CYS A 96 -8.34 -1.18 15.64
CA CYS A 96 -7.57 -0.85 16.85
C CYS A 96 -7.85 0.59 17.32
N VAL A 97 -7.88 1.57 16.39
CA VAL A 97 -8.23 2.95 16.71
C VAL A 97 -9.65 3.04 17.25
N VAL A 98 -10.60 2.36 16.62
CA VAL A 98 -12.00 2.37 17.05
C VAL A 98 -12.14 1.76 18.45
N TYR A 99 -11.50 0.62 18.69
CA TYR A 99 -11.53 -0.05 19.99
C TYR A 99 -10.95 0.83 21.10
N CYS A 100 -9.74 1.35 20.92
CA CYS A 100 -9.06 2.15 21.94
C CYS A 100 -9.77 3.48 22.25
N ASN A 101 -10.37 4.14 21.26
CA ASN A 101 -10.94 5.49 21.44
C ASN A 101 -12.45 5.50 21.72
N PHE A 102 -13.22 4.50 21.28
CA PHE A 102 -14.68 4.52 21.38
C PHE A 102 -15.25 3.37 22.23
N VAL A 103 -14.57 2.22 22.32
CA VAL A 103 -15.11 1.01 22.95
C VAL A 103 -14.52 0.75 24.34
N ALA A 104 -13.30 1.22 24.62
CA ALA A 104 -12.64 1.04 25.91
C ALA A 104 -13.51 1.49 27.10
N GLU A 105 -13.47 0.72 28.19
CA GLU A 105 -14.30 0.93 29.39
C GLU A 105 -14.09 2.32 30.03
N HIS A 106 -12.85 2.81 30.06
CA HIS A 106 -12.52 4.13 30.59
C HIS A 106 -12.26 5.13 29.47
N ARG A 107 -13.30 5.89 29.12
CA ARG A 107 -13.26 6.93 28.09
C ARG A 107 -12.97 8.28 28.71
N ILE A 108 -11.93 8.94 28.21
CA ILE A 108 -11.66 10.35 28.50
C ILE A 108 -12.07 11.13 27.25
N ALA A 109 -12.71 12.30 27.41
CA ALA A 109 -13.13 13.14 26.28
C ALA A 109 -11.95 13.48 25.33
N PHE A 110 -10.74 13.57 25.90
CA PHE A 110 -9.49 13.73 25.16
C PHE A 110 -9.24 12.59 24.17
N ASP A 111 -9.39 11.32 24.59
CA ASP A 111 -9.18 10.15 23.74
C ASP A 111 -10.15 10.17 22.54
N THR A 112 -11.42 10.54 22.77
CA THR A 112 -12.41 10.63 21.70
C THR A 112 -12.07 11.71 20.67
N ILE A 113 -11.61 12.89 21.09
CA ILE A 113 -11.23 13.98 20.18
C ILE A 113 -10.00 13.58 19.36
N VAL A 114 -8.96 13.09 20.01
CA VAL A 114 -7.71 12.65 19.36
C VAL A 114 -7.99 11.50 18.40
N GLY A 115 -8.76 10.50 18.84
CA GLY A 115 -9.19 9.38 18.02
C GLY A 115 -9.97 9.81 16.78
N THR A 116 -10.88 10.78 16.93
CA THR A 116 -11.66 11.30 15.79
C THR A 116 -10.78 12.01 14.77
N ILE A 117 -9.85 12.86 15.23
CA ILE A 117 -8.87 13.51 14.34
C ILE A 117 -7.99 12.47 13.64
N PHE A 118 -7.53 11.45 14.38
CA PHE A 118 -6.71 10.38 13.84
C PHE A 118 -7.45 9.58 12.76
N VAL A 119 -8.73 9.24 12.99
CA VAL A 119 -9.59 8.58 11.98
C VAL A 119 -9.79 9.47 10.76
N ALA A 120 -10.00 10.78 10.94
CA ALA A 120 -10.15 11.70 9.81
C ALA A 120 -8.88 11.75 8.94
N LEU A 121 -7.70 11.87 9.58
CA LEU A 121 -6.42 11.82 8.89
C LEU A 121 -6.18 10.48 8.19
N LEU A 122 -6.57 9.38 8.84
CA LEU A 122 -6.50 8.04 8.29
C LEU A 122 -7.36 7.89 7.02
N VAL A 123 -8.61 8.34 7.05
CA VAL A 123 -9.51 8.30 5.89
C VAL A 123 -8.94 9.14 4.75
N TRP A 124 -8.46 10.34 5.05
CA TRP A 124 -7.84 11.21 4.05
C TRP A 124 -6.64 10.55 3.36
N GLU A 125 -5.75 9.95 4.16
CA GLU A 125 -4.58 9.22 3.68
C GLU A 125 -4.96 8.00 2.82
N VAL A 126 -5.98 7.24 3.24
CA VAL A 126 -6.51 6.08 2.49
C VAL A 126 -7.07 6.53 1.13
N VAL A 127 -7.83 7.62 1.08
CA VAL A 127 -8.36 8.16 -0.19
C VAL A 127 -7.23 8.55 -1.13
N LEU A 128 -6.21 9.27 -0.63
CA LEU A 128 -5.05 9.64 -1.45
C LEU A 128 -4.26 8.41 -1.92
N ALA A 129 -4.07 7.42 -1.06
CA ALA A 129 -3.38 6.18 -1.40
C ALA A 129 -4.14 5.39 -2.46
N MET A 130 -5.48 5.30 -2.38
CA MET A 130 -6.32 4.68 -3.40
C MET A 130 -6.18 5.37 -4.77
N VAL A 131 -6.18 6.70 -4.80
CA VAL A 131 -6.00 7.46 -6.04
C VAL A 131 -4.63 7.19 -6.66
N VAL A 132 -3.57 7.16 -5.85
CA VAL A 132 -2.20 6.86 -6.31
C VAL A 132 -2.09 5.41 -6.80
N LEU A 133 -2.64 4.45 -6.05
CA LEU A 133 -2.62 3.03 -6.37
C LEU A 133 -3.34 2.76 -7.70
N HIS A 134 -4.55 3.28 -7.89
CA HIS A 134 -5.29 3.13 -9.14
C HIS A 134 -4.53 3.74 -10.33
N GLY A 135 -3.83 4.85 -10.10
CA GLY A 135 -2.94 5.46 -11.09
C GLY A 135 -1.75 4.57 -11.49
N LEU A 136 -1.17 3.84 -10.53
CA LEU A 136 -0.06 2.89 -10.76
C LEU A 136 -0.54 1.60 -11.44
N LEU A 137 -1.65 1.03 -10.98
CA LEU A 137 -2.27 -0.16 -11.60
C LEU A 137 -2.54 0.06 -13.10
N ARG A 138 -3.06 1.24 -13.46
CA ARG A 138 -3.29 1.60 -14.87
C ARG A 138 -1.99 1.73 -15.67
N GLN A 139 -0.88 2.10 -15.03
CA GLN A 139 0.42 2.15 -15.69
C GLN A 139 0.96 0.74 -15.94
N GLU A 140 0.93 -0.14 -14.94
CA GLU A 140 1.42 -1.51 -15.08
C GLU A 140 0.60 -2.30 -16.11
N THR A 141 -0.73 -2.19 -16.09
CA THR A 141 -1.58 -2.83 -17.11
C THR A 141 -1.27 -2.34 -18.52
N SER A 142 -1.06 -1.04 -18.73
CA SER A 142 -0.67 -0.52 -20.05
C SER A 142 0.71 -1.00 -20.51
N ARG A 143 1.64 -1.19 -19.57
CA ARG A 143 2.98 -1.71 -19.85
C ARG A 143 2.92 -3.19 -20.23
N PHE A 144 2.11 -3.98 -19.52
CA PHE A 144 1.87 -5.39 -19.82
C PHE A 144 1.23 -5.58 -21.19
N VAL A 145 0.23 -4.76 -21.54
CA VAL A 145 -0.41 -4.81 -22.87
C VAL A 145 0.61 -4.50 -23.97
N ARG A 146 1.40 -3.43 -23.82
CA ARG A 146 2.44 -3.06 -24.81
C ARG A 146 3.52 -4.14 -24.95
N LEU A 147 3.93 -4.77 -23.85
CA LEU A 147 4.89 -5.88 -23.90
C LEU A 147 4.31 -7.07 -24.67
N ARG A 148 3.04 -7.41 -24.42
CA ARG A 148 2.35 -8.51 -25.11
C ARG A 148 2.23 -8.25 -26.61
N GLU A 149 1.94 -7.01 -27.01
CA GLU A 149 1.93 -6.58 -28.42
C GLU A 149 3.32 -6.69 -29.05
N ALA A 150 4.37 -6.18 -28.39
CA ALA A 150 5.74 -6.26 -28.90
C ALA A 150 6.23 -7.72 -29.06
N THR A 151 5.91 -8.61 -28.11
CA THR A 151 6.22 -10.04 -28.22
C THR A 151 5.46 -10.70 -29.37
N ARG A 152 4.20 -10.30 -29.62
CA ARG A 152 3.39 -10.82 -30.74
C ARG A 152 3.98 -10.41 -32.08
N GLU A 153 4.42 -9.16 -32.24
CA GLU A 153 5.05 -8.68 -33.47
C GLU A 153 6.40 -9.35 -33.73
N ARG A 154 7.23 -9.54 -32.69
CA ARG A 154 8.49 -10.31 -32.83
C ARG A 154 8.24 -11.75 -33.31
N ARG A 155 7.27 -12.46 -32.71
CA ARG A 155 6.93 -13.82 -33.16
C ARG A 155 6.48 -13.88 -34.62
N LYS A 156 5.77 -12.86 -35.11
CA LYS A 156 5.39 -12.78 -36.54
C LYS A 156 6.62 -12.59 -37.43
N GLN A 157 7.55 -11.72 -37.02
CA GLN A 157 8.80 -11.50 -37.75
C GLN A 157 9.66 -12.76 -37.80
N ASP A 158 9.81 -13.44 -36.66
CA ASP A 158 10.57 -14.70 -36.58
C ASP A 158 9.93 -15.80 -37.46
N ALA A 159 8.60 -15.89 -37.47
CA ALA A 159 7.88 -16.81 -38.36
C ALA A 159 8.05 -16.46 -39.85
N PHE A 160 8.04 -15.17 -40.20
CA PHE A 160 8.28 -14.72 -41.58
C PHE A 160 9.71 -15.02 -42.04
N ALA A 161 10.71 -14.78 -41.17
CA ALA A 161 12.10 -15.11 -41.45
C ALA A 161 12.30 -16.63 -41.64
N ALA A 162 11.70 -17.46 -40.78
CA ALA A 162 11.77 -18.92 -40.91
C ALA A 162 11.12 -19.44 -42.21
N VAL A 163 10.01 -18.85 -42.65
CA VAL A 163 9.39 -19.19 -43.94
C VAL A 163 10.29 -18.79 -45.12
N GLN A 164 10.91 -17.62 -45.05
CA GLN A 164 11.78 -17.13 -46.11
C GLN A 164 13.07 -17.96 -46.24
N ASP A 165 13.67 -18.35 -45.12
CA ASP A 165 14.85 -19.24 -45.09
C ASP A 165 14.51 -20.67 -45.53
N GLY A 166 13.34 -21.19 -45.12
CA GLY A 166 12.85 -22.50 -45.56
C GLY A 166 12.56 -22.57 -47.06
N ASN A 167 12.15 -21.45 -47.67
CA ASN A 167 11.89 -21.37 -49.12
C ASN A 167 13.18 -21.29 -49.97
N PHE A 168 14.30 -20.84 -49.39
CA PHE A 168 15.61 -20.85 -50.06
C PHE A 168 16.29 -22.23 -50.07
N GLY A 169 15.94 -23.12 -49.12
CA GLY A 169 16.49 -24.47 -49.04
C GLY A 169 16.07 -25.44 -50.16
N HIS A 170 15.00 -25.13 -50.89
CA HIS A 170 14.49 -25.97 -51.99
C HIS A 170 14.93 -25.55 -53.40
N ALA A 171 15.73 -24.48 -53.53
CA ALA A 171 16.12 -23.92 -54.84
C ALA A 171 17.50 -24.38 -55.37
N PHE A 172 18.22 -25.26 -54.66
CA PHE A 172 19.52 -25.78 -55.10
C PHE A 172 19.53 -27.31 -55.19
N THR A 173 18.88 -27.85 -56.21
CA THR A 173 19.28 -29.14 -56.81
C THR A 173 19.65 -28.89 -58.27
N PRO A 174 20.94 -28.77 -58.61
CA PRO A 174 21.34 -28.85 -60.00
C PRO A 174 21.19 -30.31 -60.43
N SER A 175 20.09 -30.60 -61.12
CA SER A 175 19.91 -31.82 -61.91
C SER A 175 20.90 -31.79 -63.08
N ALA A 176 22.12 -32.28 -62.85
CA ALA A 176 23.06 -32.59 -63.93
C ALA A 176 22.72 -33.98 -64.49
N ALA A 177 21.93 -33.99 -65.56
CA ALA A 177 21.75 -35.12 -66.45
C ALA A 177 22.10 -34.67 -67.87
N THR A 178 22.75 -35.56 -68.62
CA THR A 178 23.10 -35.50 -70.06
C THR A 178 24.27 -34.56 -70.41
N SER A 179 25.37 -34.99 -71.05
CA SER A 179 25.65 -36.12 -71.94
C SER A 179 27.07 -36.64 -71.79
#